data_AF-A0A2D5QI13-F1
#
_entry.id   AF-A0A2D5QI13-F1
#
_cell.length_a   1.000
_cell.length_b   1.000
_cell.length_c   1.000
_cell.angle_alpha   90.00
_cell.angle_beta   90.00
_cell.angle_gamma   90.00
#
_symmetry.space_group_name_H-M   'P 1'
#
loop_
_entity.id
_entity.type
_entity.pdbx_description
1 polymer ?
#
loop_
_entity_poly.entity_id
_entity_poly.type
_entity_poly.pdbx_seq_one_letter_code
_entity_poly.pdbx_strand_id
1 'polypeptide(L)'
;MDEKKKNTIKDNLRTIISAILIAFFIRTFLLQPFTIPSGSMLPNLLVGDYLFVSKYSYGYSKYSIPFSPNIISGRLFGREPTRGDVAVFRLPKDTSIDYIKRIIGLPGDTVKVLKGVVYVNNRPLDQSLFETDYKYYKYYNPDKVLIESIEDKSYVTLNLDSESIGDNTGTYIVPKNHYFMMG
;
A
#
# COMPACT_ATOMS: atom_id res chain seq x y z
N MET A 1 26.26 24.16 -43.13
CA MET A 1 25.08 24.25 -42.25
C MET A 1 24.75 22.91 -41.60
N ASP A 2 25.10 21.79 -42.23
CA ASP A 2 24.74 20.43 -41.79
C ASP A 2 25.50 19.90 -40.57
N GLU A 3 26.79 20.24 -40.38
CA GLU A 3 27.55 19.80 -39.20
C GLU A 3 27.02 20.37 -37.90
N LYS A 4 26.67 21.67 -37.89
CA LYS A 4 26.10 22.34 -36.71
C LYS A 4 24.76 21.70 -36.34
N LYS A 5 23.91 21.42 -37.34
CA LYS A 5 22.62 20.75 -37.16
C LYS A 5 22.78 19.31 -36.67
N LYS A 6 23.79 18.57 -37.17
CA LYS A 6 24.11 17.19 -36.76
C LYS A 6 24.62 17.11 -35.31
N ASN A 7 25.46 18.06 -34.89
CA ASN A 7 25.91 18.17 -33.50
C ASN A 7 24.74 18.53 -32.56
N THR A 8 23.88 19.48 -32.94
CA THR A 8 22.67 19.80 -32.16
C THR A 8 21.73 18.59 -32.00
N ILE A 9 21.53 17.79 -33.05
CA ILE A 9 20.71 16.56 -32.96
C ILE A 9 21.36 15.54 -32.03
N LYS A 10 22.69 15.35 -32.11
CA LYS A 10 23.44 14.43 -31.25
C LYS A 10 23.36 14.83 -29.77
N ASP A 11 23.51 16.12 -29.47
CA ASP A 11 23.47 16.64 -28.11
C ASP A 11 22.07 16.57 -27.50
N ASN A 12 21.03 16.87 -28.29
CA ASN A 12 19.65 16.70 -27.88
C ASN A 12 19.32 15.23 -27.61
N LEU A 13 19.75 14.32 -28.49
CA LEU A 13 19.55 12.89 -28.32
C LEU A 13 20.26 12.39 -27.05
N ARG A 14 21.49 12.82 -26.80
CA ARG A 14 22.25 12.49 -25.58
C ARG A 14 21.53 12.97 -24.33
N THR A 15 20.97 14.17 -24.36
CA THR A 15 20.19 14.75 -23.25
C THR A 15 18.93 13.92 -22.97
N ILE A 16 18.16 13.60 -24.01
CA ILE A 16 16.94 12.78 -23.90
C ILE A 16 17.27 11.39 -23.34
N ILE A 17 18.30 10.73 -23.87
CA ILE A 17 18.73 9.40 -23.40
C ILE A 17 19.14 9.48 -21.92
N SER A 18 19.92 10.49 -21.54
CA SER A 18 20.35 10.69 -20.15
C SER A 18 19.16 10.88 -19.21
N ALA A 19 18.17 11.69 -19.61
CA ALA A 19 16.95 11.90 -18.84
C ALA A 19 16.13 10.61 -18.69
N ILE A 20 16.00 9.81 -19.75
CA ILE A 20 15.31 8.51 -19.70
C ILE A 20 16.02 7.54 -18.76
N LEU A 21 17.35 7.48 -18.81
CA LEU A 21 18.15 6.61 -17.94
C LEU A 21 18.00 7.00 -16.47
N ILE A 22 18.04 8.30 -16.16
CA ILE A 22 17.81 8.81 -14.81
C ILE A 22 16.40 8.47 -14.34
N ALA A 23 15.38 8.72 -15.16
CA ALA A 23 13.99 8.40 -14.83
C ALA A 23 13.80 6.89 -14.62
N PHE A 24 14.42 6.05 -15.44
CA PHE A 24 14.42 4.60 -15.29
C PHE A 24 15.08 4.17 -13.98
N PHE A 25 16.22 4.75 -13.64
CA PHE A 25 16.94 4.47 -12.40
C PHE A 25 16.09 4.84 -11.17
N ILE A 26 15.55 6.06 -11.13
CA ILE A 26 14.70 6.54 -10.03
C ILE A 26 13.47 5.63 -9.88
N ARG A 27 12.80 5.31 -11.00
CA ARG A 27 11.59 4.47 -11.00
C ARG A 27 11.86 3.04 -10.54
N THR A 28 13.04 2.50 -10.86
CA THR A 28 13.41 1.12 -10.52
C THR A 28 13.86 1.02 -9.06
N PHE A 29 14.66 1.97 -8.58
CA PHE A 29 15.36 1.84 -7.31
C PHE A 29 14.79 2.67 -6.16
N LEU A 30 14.19 3.84 -6.43
CA LEU A 30 13.87 4.81 -5.39
C LEU A 30 12.36 4.89 -5.12
N LEU A 31 11.60 5.40 -6.08
CA LEU A 31 10.21 5.81 -5.88
C LEU A 31 9.36 5.42 -7.09
N GLN A 32 8.14 4.96 -6.83
CA GLN A 32 7.13 4.74 -7.86
C GLN A 32 5.89 5.59 -7.58
N PRO A 33 5.43 6.42 -8.54
CA PRO A 33 4.18 7.14 -8.39
C PRO A 33 2.98 6.19 -8.56
N PHE A 34 1.94 6.40 -7.75
CA PHE A 34 0.65 5.72 -7.81
C PHE A 34 -0.49 6.73 -7.68
N THR A 35 -1.64 6.39 -8.27
CA THR A 35 -2.91 7.07 -8.04
C THR A 35 -3.84 6.15 -7.26
N ILE A 36 -4.69 6.73 -6.41
CA ILE A 36 -5.70 5.96 -5.64
C ILE A 36 -7.03 5.89 -6.40
N PRO A 37 -7.42 4.71 -6.93
CA PRO A 37 -8.64 4.60 -7.72
C PRO A 37 -9.88 4.23 -6.89
N SER A 38 -9.72 3.86 -5.62
CA SER A 38 -10.81 3.31 -4.78
C SER A 38 -10.78 3.86 -3.35
N GLY A 39 -11.95 3.92 -2.71
CA GLY A 39 -12.12 4.44 -1.35
C GLY A 39 -11.78 3.44 -0.23
N SER A 40 -11.08 2.35 -0.55
CA SER A 40 -10.87 1.25 0.40
C SER A 40 -9.78 1.51 1.46
N MET A 41 -9.16 2.69 1.41
CA MET A 41 -8.18 3.20 2.38
C MET A 41 -8.66 4.53 2.99
N LEU A 42 -9.93 4.90 2.76
CA LEU A 42 -10.54 6.06 3.40
C LEU A 42 -10.53 5.87 4.92
N PRO A 43 -10.33 6.95 5.69
CA PRO A 43 -10.11 8.33 5.26
C PRO A 43 -8.64 8.67 5.00
N ASN A 44 -7.71 7.73 5.25
CA ASN A 44 -6.27 8.00 5.23
C ASN A 44 -5.74 8.30 3.82
N LEU A 45 -6.32 7.65 2.80
CA LEU A 45 -6.00 7.88 1.39
C LEU A 45 -7.31 8.10 0.62
N LEU A 46 -7.45 9.26 -0.01
CA LEU A 46 -8.65 9.67 -0.74
C LEU A 46 -8.59 9.21 -2.20
N VAL A 47 -9.77 9.01 -2.80
CA VAL A 47 -9.87 8.73 -4.23
C VAL A 47 -9.34 9.93 -5.02
N GLY A 48 -8.37 9.69 -5.90
CA GLY A 48 -7.69 10.73 -6.67
C GLY A 48 -6.35 11.19 -6.10
N ASP A 49 -5.95 10.72 -4.91
CA ASP A 49 -4.64 11.03 -4.35
C ASP A 49 -3.50 10.48 -5.21
N TYR A 50 -2.41 11.24 -5.26
CA TYR A 50 -1.14 10.85 -5.88
C TYR A 50 -0.10 10.55 -4.78
N LEU A 51 0.52 9.37 -4.84
CA LEU A 51 1.44 8.89 -3.82
C LEU A 51 2.78 8.53 -4.44
N PHE A 52 3.87 8.83 -3.73
CA PHE A 52 5.17 8.25 -4.02
C PHE A 52 5.45 7.10 -3.05
N VAL A 53 5.65 5.91 -3.60
CA VAL A 53 5.89 4.69 -2.83
C VAL A 53 7.37 4.35 -2.91
N SER A 54 8.01 4.17 -1.75
CA SER A 54 9.41 3.73 -1.67
C SER A 54 9.57 2.29 -2.16
N LYS A 55 10.53 2.08 -3.07
CA LYS A 55 10.84 0.77 -3.64
C LYS A 55 11.76 -0.08 -2.76
N TYR A 56 12.59 0.57 -1.96
CA TYR A 56 13.68 -0.07 -1.22
C TYR A 56 13.25 -0.67 0.13
N SER A 57 12.15 -0.20 0.73
CA SER A 57 11.72 -0.62 2.08
C SER A 57 11.60 -2.14 2.23
N TYR A 58 10.93 -2.80 1.28
CA TYR A 58 10.74 -4.25 1.28
C TYR A 58 11.63 -4.94 0.23
N GLY A 59 12.70 -4.26 -0.19
CA GLY A 59 13.65 -4.79 -1.14
C GLY A 59 13.11 -4.94 -2.56
N TYR A 60 13.97 -5.46 -3.42
CA TYR A 60 13.73 -5.55 -4.85
C TYR A 60 13.34 -6.97 -5.24
N SER A 61 12.25 -7.09 -5.98
CA SER A 61 11.82 -8.34 -6.61
C SER A 61 11.84 -8.18 -8.13
N LYS A 62 11.49 -9.24 -8.87
CA LYS A 62 11.24 -9.13 -10.32
C LYS A 62 10.29 -7.97 -10.67
N TYR A 63 9.31 -7.68 -9.82
CA TYR A 63 8.32 -6.61 -10.04
C TYR A 63 8.88 -5.19 -9.82
N SER A 64 10.09 -5.06 -9.27
CA SER A 64 10.74 -3.77 -9.13
C SER A 64 11.27 -3.25 -10.47
N ILE A 65 11.53 -4.15 -11.42
CA ILE A 65 12.10 -3.85 -12.74
C ILE A 65 10.97 -3.71 -13.78
N PRO A 66 11.02 -2.71 -14.69
CA PRO A 66 10.08 -2.60 -15.79
C PRO A 66 9.96 -3.91 -16.59
N PHE A 67 8.73 -4.26 -16.98
CA PHE A 67 8.37 -5.52 -17.64
C PHE A 67 8.55 -6.80 -16.80
N SER A 68 9.00 -6.67 -15.55
CA SER A 68 9.07 -7.74 -14.56
C SER A 68 9.81 -9.02 -15.02
N PRO A 69 11.03 -8.90 -15.59
CA PRO A 69 11.81 -10.05 -16.02
C PRO A 69 12.11 -11.00 -14.85
N ASN A 70 12.03 -12.31 -15.09
CA ASN A 70 12.20 -13.33 -14.06
C ASN A 70 13.68 -13.63 -13.75
N ILE A 71 14.44 -12.58 -13.40
CA ILE A 71 15.89 -12.64 -13.11
C ILE A 71 16.22 -12.58 -11.62
N ILE A 72 15.28 -12.12 -10.79
CA ILE A 72 15.42 -12.07 -9.33
C ILE A 72 14.45 -13.10 -8.74
N SER A 73 14.99 -14.06 -7.98
CA SER A 73 14.20 -14.96 -7.14
C SER A 73 13.95 -14.31 -5.78
N GLY A 74 12.69 -14.22 -5.36
CA GLY A 74 12.31 -13.62 -4.08
C GLY A 74 12.49 -12.10 -4.03
N ARG A 75 12.93 -11.60 -2.86
CA ARG A 75 13.20 -10.18 -2.58
C ARG A 75 14.62 -10.03 -2.05
N LEU A 76 15.33 -9.02 -2.55
CA LEU A 76 16.72 -8.71 -2.18
C LEU A 76 16.81 -7.36 -1.47
N PHE A 77 17.69 -7.25 -0.47
CA PHE A 77 18.03 -5.99 0.22
C PHE A 77 16.84 -5.24 0.86
N GLY A 78 15.86 -5.98 1.37
CA GLY A 78 14.68 -5.42 2.04
C GLY A 78 14.60 -5.83 3.50
N ARG A 79 13.88 -5.05 4.30
CA ARG A 79 13.38 -5.53 5.59
C ARG A 79 12.06 -6.28 5.40
N GLU A 80 11.76 -7.15 6.34
CA GLU A 80 10.43 -7.72 6.43
C GLU A 80 9.40 -6.63 6.80
N PRO A 81 8.18 -6.70 6.27
CA PRO A 81 7.10 -5.84 6.69
C PRO A 81 6.77 -6.04 8.18
N THR A 82 6.46 -4.94 8.86
CA THR A 82 6.02 -4.96 10.25
C THR A 82 4.54 -4.61 10.33
N ARG A 83 3.94 -4.90 11.49
CA ARG A 83 2.51 -4.65 11.69
C ARG A 83 2.22 -3.15 11.56
N GLY A 84 1.03 -2.83 11.06
CA GLY A 84 0.60 -1.47 10.77
C GLY A 84 1.23 -0.86 9.52
N ASP A 85 2.28 -1.43 8.92
CA ASP A 85 2.82 -0.88 7.67
C ASP A 85 1.74 -0.78 6.58
N VAL A 86 1.66 0.38 5.91
CA VAL A 86 0.85 0.55 4.70
C VAL A 86 1.74 0.17 3.51
N ALA A 87 1.34 -0.85 2.76
CA ALA A 87 2.15 -1.40 1.70
C ALA A 87 1.36 -1.53 0.39
N VAL A 88 2.08 -1.29 -0.71
CA VAL A 88 1.60 -1.59 -2.05
C VAL A 88 2.06 -2.98 -2.45
N PHE A 89 1.12 -3.80 -2.91
CA PHE A 89 1.39 -5.17 -3.31
C PHE A 89 0.52 -5.55 -4.50
N ARG A 90 0.99 -6.51 -5.29
CA ARG A 90 0.22 -7.07 -6.38
C ARG A 90 -0.76 -8.09 -5.83
N LEU A 91 -2.00 -8.01 -6.29
CA LEU A 91 -3.05 -8.94 -5.92
C LEU A 91 -2.64 -10.38 -6.32
N PRO A 92 -2.56 -11.35 -5.38
CA PRO A 92 -2.03 -12.68 -5.71
C PRO A 92 -2.78 -13.44 -6.80
N LYS A 93 -4.10 -13.22 -6.90
CA LYS A 93 -4.95 -13.82 -7.95
C LYS A 93 -4.82 -13.15 -9.32
N ASP A 94 -4.36 -11.90 -9.36
CA ASP A 94 -4.15 -11.13 -10.59
C ASP A 94 -3.05 -10.07 -10.39
N THR A 95 -1.84 -10.42 -10.80
CA THR A 95 -0.66 -9.57 -10.60
C THR A 95 -0.57 -8.35 -11.52
N SER A 96 -1.59 -8.11 -12.34
CA SER A 96 -1.75 -6.85 -13.10
C SER A 96 -2.34 -5.74 -12.24
N ILE A 97 -2.89 -6.07 -11.07
CA ILE A 97 -3.57 -5.13 -10.17
C ILE A 97 -2.73 -4.90 -8.92
N ASP A 98 -2.40 -3.64 -8.66
CA ASP A 98 -1.75 -3.19 -7.43
C ASP A 98 -2.80 -2.77 -6.38
N TYR A 99 -2.65 -3.25 -5.15
CA TYR A 99 -3.47 -2.92 -3.99
C TYR A 99 -2.63 -2.15 -2.98
N ILE A 100 -3.27 -1.24 -2.24
CA ILE A 100 -2.67 -0.56 -1.10
C ILE A 100 -3.51 -0.90 0.12
N LYS A 101 -2.88 -1.52 1.11
CA LYS A 101 -3.51 -1.97 2.36
C LYS A 101 -2.54 -1.85 3.52
N ARG A 102 -3.09 -1.85 4.73
CA ARG A 102 -2.33 -1.95 5.98
C ARG A 102 -2.10 -3.40 6.36
N ILE A 103 -0.91 -3.71 6.86
CA ILE A 103 -0.55 -5.05 7.34
C ILE A 103 -1.11 -5.23 8.75
N ILE A 104 -2.06 -6.15 8.89
CA ILE A 104 -2.73 -6.46 10.15
C ILE A 104 -2.18 -7.73 10.79
N GLY A 105 -1.86 -8.76 10.00
CA GLY A 105 -1.34 -10.04 10.47
C GLY A 105 0.01 -10.38 9.85
N LEU A 106 0.95 -10.82 10.69
CA LEU A 106 2.27 -11.33 10.33
C LEU A 106 2.23 -12.87 10.23
N PRO A 107 3.24 -13.51 9.60
CA PRO A 107 3.29 -14.97 9.49
C PRO A 107 3.09 -15.67 10.84
N GLY A 108 2.11 -16.58 10.92
CA GLY A 108 1.78 -17.35 12.12
C GLY A 108 0.73 -16.72 13.03
N ASP A 109 0.32 -15.47 12.79
CA ASP A 109 -0.73 -14.84 13.59
C ASP A 109 -2.10 -15.46 13.36
N THR A 110 -2.97 -15.30 14.34
CA THR A 110 -4.41 -15.48 14.18
C THR A 110 -5.11 -14.13 14.08
N VAL A 111 -6.00 -13.97 13.11
CA VAL A 111 -6.79 -12.74 12.88
C VAL A 111 -8.27 -13.09 12.81
N LYS A 112 -9.11 -12.32 13.51
CA LYS A 112 -10.58 -12.40 13.41
C LYS A 112 -11.20 -11.03 13.66
N VAL A 113 -12.39 -10.79 13.16
CA VAL A 113 -13.20 -9.62 13.51
C VAL A 113 -14.38 -10.10 14.36
N LEU A 114 -14.64 -9.44 15.48
CA LEU A 114 -15.80 -9.69 16.33
C LEU A 114 -16.48 -8.37 16.64
N LYS A 115 -17.76 -8.23 16.26
CA LYS A 115 -18.53 -6.99 16.39
C LYS A 115 -17.79 -5.76 15.85
N GLY A 116 -17.13 -5.91 14.70
CA GLY A 116 -16.37 -4.83 14.04
C GLY A 116 -15.00 -4.51 14.64
N VAL A 117 -14.60 -5.19 15.72
CA VAL A 117 -13.27 -5.03 16.33
C VAL A 117 -12.33 -6.11 15.79
N VAL A 118 -11.18 -5.70 15.29
CA VAL A 118 -10.13 -6.61 14.81
C VAL A 118 -9.39 -7.20 16.01
N TYR A 119 -9.21 -8.51 16.03
CA TYR A 119 -8.40 -9.23 17.01
C TYR A 119 -7.22 -9.86 16.32
N VAL A 120 -6.03 -9.67 16.90
CA VAL A 120 -4.79 -10.33 16.50
C VAL A 120 -4.29 -11.16 17.69
N ASN A 121 -4.09 -12.46 17.50
CA ASN A 121 -3.66 -13.38 18.57
C ASN A 121 -4.56 -13.29 19.81
N ASN A 122 -5.87 -13.22 19.59
CA ASN A 122 -6.92 -13.03 20.59
C ASN A 122 -6.85 -11.73 21.40
N ARG A 123 -6.01 -10.76 21.01
CA ARG A 123 -5.98 -9.42 21.58
C ARG A 123 -6.72 -8.45 20.65
N PRO A 124 -7.70 -7.68 21.14
CA PRO A 124 -8.36 -6.67 20.33
C PRO A 124 -7.36 -5.55 19.98
N LEU A 125 -7.50 -4.96 18.81
CA LEU A 125 -6.87 -3.67 18.52
C LEU A 125 -7.57 -2.57 19.32
N ASP A 126 -6.80 -1.62 19.83
CA ASP A 126 -7.34 -0.50 20.59
C ASP A 126 -8.10 0.43 19.65
N GLN A 127 -9.35 0.73 19.99
CA GLN A 127 -10.20 1.62 19.21
C GLN A 127 -10.85 2.66 20.12
N SER A 128 -10.87 3.91 19.68
CA SER A 128 -11.66 4.97 20.31
C SER A 128 -12.37 5.80 19.25
N LEU A 129 -13.44 6.50 19.66
CA LEU A 129 -14.11 7.43 18.77
C LEU A 129 -13.13 8.53 18.31
N PHE A 130 -13.21 8.88 17.04
CA PHE A 130 -12.44 9.97 16.45
C PHE A 130 -13.37 11.09 16.03
N GLU A 131 -13.33 12.20 16.78
CA GLU A 131 -14.14 13.38 16.48
C GLU A 131 -13.59 14.10 15.25
N THR A 132 -14.46 14.33 14.25
CA THR A 132 -14.08 15.04 13.03
C THR A 132 -15.19 15.91 12.50
N ASP A 133 -14.83 17.12 12.04
CA ASP A 133 -15.74 18.05 11.36
C ASP A 133 -15.85 17.82 9.85
N TYR A 134 -15.18 16.79 9.33
CA TYR A 134 -15.14 16.53 7.90
C TYR A 134 -16.51 16.04 7.41
N LYS A 135 -17.20 16.90 6.64
CA LYS A 135 -18.60 16.72 6.21
C LYS A 135 -18.88 15.40 5.49
N TYR A 136 -17.89 14.86 4.76
CA TYR A 136 -18.02 13.57 4.09
C TYR A 136 -18.34 12.45 5.10
N TYR A 137 -17.72 12.47 6.30
CA TYR A 137 -17.94 11.42 7.31
C TYR A 137 -19.24 11.61 8.10
N LYS A 138 -19.72 12.86 8.27
CA LYS A 138 -21.05 13.13 8.85
C LYS A 138 -22.19 12.55 8.00
N TYR A 139 -21.99 12.33 6.69
CA TYR A 139 -23.01 11.76 5.81
C TYR A 139 -23.16 10.23 5.94
N TYR A 140 -22.07 9.51 6.23
CA TYR A 140 -22.11 8.03 6.27
C TYR A 140 -22.46 7.46 7.66
N ASN A 141 -21.87 7.99 8.74
CA ASN A 141 -22.28 7.74 10.13
C ASN A 141 -21.34 8.52 11.07
N PRO A 142 -21.78 9.64 11.69
CA PRO A 142 -20.90 10.43 12.56
C PRO A 142 -20.38 9.64 13.78
N ASP A 143 -21.12 8.62 14.24
CA ASP A 143 -20.80 7.85 15.45
C ASP A 143 -19.82 6.68 15.21
N LYS A 144 -19.27 6.53 13.99
CA LYS A 144 -18.49 5.35 13.60
C LYS A 144 -17.18 5.65 12.88
N VAL A 145 -16.68 6.87 13.03
CA VAL A 145 -15.28 7.16 12.72
C VAL A 145 -14.46 6.81 13.95
N LEU A 146 -13.60 5.82 13.81
CA LEU A 146 -12.77 5.34 14.91
C LEU A 146 -11.31 5.70 14.62
N ILE A 147 -10.52 5.84 15.67
CA ILE A 147 -9.08 5.70 15.58
C ILE A 147 -8.72 4.31 16.10
N GLU A 148 -8.18 3.48 15.21
CA GLU A 148 -7.68 2.15 15.53
C GLU A 148 -6.16 2.21 15.68
N SER A 149 -5.63 1.66 16.76
CA SER A 149 -4.21 1.62 17.04
C SER A 149 -3.68 0.19 16.98
N ILE A 150 -2.54 0.05 16.33
CA ILE A 150 -1.82 -1.20 16.13
C ILE A 150 -0.35 -0.97 16.42
N GLU A 151 0.13 -1.54 17.52
CA GLU A 151 1.47 -1.28 18.05
C GLU A 151 1.70 0.23 18.28
N ASP A 152 2.64 0.85 17.57
CA ASP A 152 3.00 2.27 17.69
C ASP A 152 2.30 3.17 16.66
N LYS A 153 1.38 2.63 15.86
CA LYS A 153 0.72 3.33 14.75
C LYS A 153 -0.78 3.42 14.97
N SER A 154 -1.37 4.54 14.57
CA SER A 154 -2.81 4.75 14.63
C SER A 154 -3.36 5.18 13.29
N TYR A 155 -4.56 4.70 12.97
CA TYR A 155 -5.24 4.95 11.71
C TYR A 155 -6.68 5.32 12.00
N VAL A 156 -7.17 6.34 11.30
CA VAL A 156 -8.60 6.59 11.31
C VAL A 156 -9.26 5.52 10.45
N THR A 157 -10.31 4.88 10.93
CA THR A 157 -11.05 3.81 10.25
C THR A 157 -12.53 4.16 10.18
N LEU A 158 -13.21 3.63 9.17
CA LEU A 158 -14.63 3.84 8.94
C LEU A 158 -15.36 2.53 9.10
N ASN A 159 -16.28 2.48 10.06
CA ASN A 159 -17.29 1.42 10.08
C ASN A 159 -18.58 1.97 9.44
N LEU A 160 -18.80 1.63 8.17
CA LEU A 160 -19.95 2.11 7.40
C LEU A 160 -21.25 1.38 7.78
N ASP A 161 -21.16 0.15 8.27
CA ASP A 161 -22.30 -0.72 8.58
C ASP A 161 -21.95 -1.59 9.79
N SER A 162 -22.73 -1.47 10.88
CA SER A 162 -22.44 -2.15 12.16
C SER A 162 -22.76 -3.65 12.16
N GLU A 163 -23.42 -4.15 11.12
CA GLU A 163 -23.85 -5.55 11.03
C GLU A 163 -23.50 -6.19 9.69
N SER A 164 -22.43 -5.71 9.08
CA SER A 164 -21.92 -6.29 7.84
C SER A 164 -21.41 -7.72 8.08
N ILE A 165 -21.37 -8.52 7.01
CA ILE A 165 -20.77 -9.86 7.02
C ILE A 165 -19.28 -9.80 7.48
N GLY A 166 -18.62 -8.64 7.31
CA GLY A 166 -17.24 -8.43 7.73
C GLY A 166 -17.06 -8.18 9.23
N ASP A 167 -18.12 -7.85 9.98
CA ASP A 167 -18.02 -7.51 11.40
C ASP A 167 -17.87 -8.74 12.30
N ASN A 168 -18.19 -9.93 11.79
CA ASN A 168 -18.04 -11.18 12.51
C ASN A 168 -17.47 -12.27 11.59
N THR A 169 -16.18 -12.56 11.75
CA THR A 169 -15.49 -13.55 10.93
C THR A 169 -15.07 -14.77 11.76
N GLY A 170 -14.83 -15.88 11.06
CA GLY A 170 -14.05 -16.98 11.63
C GLY A 170 -12.62 -16.55 11.95
N THR A 171 -11.88 -17.42 12.64
CA THR A 171 -10.45 -17.20 12.88
C THR A 171 -9.65 -17.60 11.64
N TYR A 172 -8.87 -16.66 11.11
CA TYR A 172 -7.92 -16.90 10.03
C TYR A 172 -6.52 -17.04 10.61
N ILE A 173 -5.76 -18.05 10.18
CA ILE A 173 -4.35 -18.23 10.55
C ILE A 173 -3.51 -17.78 9.37
N VAL A 174 -2.62 -16.81 9.61
CA VAL A 174 -1.73 -16.29 8.58
C VAL A 174 -0.67 -17.34 8.25
N PRO A 175 -0.60 -17.84 7.00
CA PRO A 175 0.38 -18.86 6.64
C PRO A 175 1.82 -18.37 6.79
N LYS A 176 2.77 -19.32 6.84
CA LYS A 176 4.20 -18.99 6.74
C LYS A 176 4.45 -18.22 5.43
N ASN A 177 5.33 -17.21 5.50
CA ASN A 177 5.69 -16.34 4.37
C ASN A 177 4.52 -15.55 3.76
N HIS A 178 3.43 -15.34 4.51
CA HIS A 178 2.27 -14.55 4.08
C HIS A 178 1.97 -13.47 5.11
N TYR A 179 1.27 -12.42 4.66
CA TYR A 179 0.77 -11.34 5.50
C TYR A 179 -0.73 -11.21 5.30
N PHE A 180 -1.44 -10.87 6.36
CA PHE A 180 -2.86 -10.52 6.28
C PHE A 180 -2.98 -9.00 6.25
N MET A 181 -3.71 -8.47 5.26
CA MET A 181 -3.79 -7.03 5.00
C MET A 181 -5.24 -6.57 4.95
N MET A 182 -5.52 -5.39 5.51
CA MET A 182 -6.86 -4.77 5.54
C MET A 182 -6.79 -3.28 5.16
N GLY A 183 -7.93 -2.75 4.71
CA GLY A 183 -8.11 -1.32 4.42
C GLY A 183 -8.25 -0.50 5.68
#